data_AF-A0A9P8AB43-F1
#
_entry.id   AF-A0A9P8AB43-F1
#
_cell.length_a   1.000
_cell.length_b   1.000
_cell.length_c   1.000
_cell.angle_alpha   90.00
_cell.angle_beta   90.00
_cell.angle_gamma   90.00
#
_symmetry.space_group_name_H-M   'P 1'
#
loop_
_entity.id
_entity.type
_entity.pdbx_description
1 polymer ?
#
loop_
_entity_poly.entity_id
_entity_poly.type
_entity_poly.pdbx_seq_one_letter_code
_entity_poly.pdbx_strand_id
1 'polypeptide(L)' 'MYIYNGKLNWYEYAVNETITVVFPAGFALNDPVCAFWQWTVDGAGNKKAMTTPLGFINTVDTSTG' A
#
# COMPACT_ATOMS: atom_id res chain seq x y z
N MET A 1 12.89 6.18 8.31
CA MET A 1 11.50 6.38 7.83
C MET A 1 11.51 6.70 6.35
N TYR A 2 10.78 5.92 5.56
CA TYR A 2 10.59 6.15 4.13
C TYR A 2 9.09 6.25 3.83
N ILE A 3 8.73 7.18 2.95
CA ILE A 3 7.36 7.43 2.52
C ILE A 3 7.36 7.46 1.00
N TYR A 4 6.58 6.59 0.40
CA TYR A 4 6.40 6.50 -1.04
C TYR A 4 4.98 6.88 -1.38
N ASN A 5 4.81 7.79 -2.35
CA ASN A 5 3.52 8.18 -2.88
C ASN A 5 3.45 7.83 -4.36
N GLY A 6 2.29 7.37 -4.82
CA GLY A 6 2.10 7.01 -6.21
C GLY A 6 0.63 6.90 -6.59
N LYS A 7 0.41 6.32 -7.77
CA LYS A 7 -0.91 6.04 -8.31
C LYS A 7 -1.20 4.55 -8.27
N LEU A 8 -2.37 4.21 -7.76
CA LEU A 8 -2.93 2.88 -7.74
C LEU A 8 -3.92 2.75 -8.90
N ASN A 9 -3.62 1.82 -9.81
CA ASN A 9 -4.53 1.38 -10.85
C ASN A 9 -4.73 -0.13 -10.68
N TRP A 10 -5.94 -0.53 -10.31
CA TRP A 10 -6.31 -1.93 -10.14
C TRP A 10 -7.75 -2.18 -10.58
N TYR A 11 -7.90 -2.69 -11.81
CA TYR A 11 -9.18 -2.91 -12.49
C TYR A 11 -10.13 -1.71 -12.33
N GLU A 12 -11.39 -1.97 -12.01
CA GLU A 12 -12.39 -0.94 -11.69
C GLU A 12 -12.35 -0.50 -10.22
N TYR A 13 -11.71 -1.28 -9.35
CA TYR A 13 -11.69 -1.01 -7.92
C TYR A 13 -10.89 0.25 -7.59
N ALA A 14 -9.76 0.46 -8.27
CA ALA A 14 -8.97 1.67 -8.15
C ALA A 14 -8.56 2.18 -9.54
N VAL A 15 -9.08 3.35 -9.93
CA VAL A 15 -8.78 4.01 -11.20
C VAL A 15 -8.11 5.35 -10.90
N ASN A 16 -6.79 5.42 -11.10
CA ASN A 16 -5.95 6.60 -10.85
C ASN A 16 -6.03 7.13 -9.40
N GLU A 17 -6.28 6.24 -8.44
CA GLU A 17 -6.35 6.61 -7.02
C GLU A 17 -4.95 6.87 -6.46
N THR A 18 -4.84 7.71 -5.44
CA THR A 18 -3.56 7.95 -4.77
C THR A 18 -3.31 6.85 -3.73
N ILE A 19 -2.10 6.31 -3.71
CA ILE A 19 -1.62 5.38 -2.67
C ILE A 19 -0.38 5.94 -2.01
N THR A 20 -0.29 5.77 -0.69
CA THR A 20 0.89 6.08 0.11
C THR A 20 1.33 4.84 0.87
N VAL A 21 2.61 4.50 0.80
CA VAL A 21 3.21 3.40 1.56
C VAL A 21 4.29 3.97 2.47
N VAL A 22 4.25 3.61 3.75
CA VAL A 22 5.14 4.13 4.79
C VAL A 22 5.89 2.97 5.45
N PHE A 23 7.21 3.14 5.52
CA PHE A 23 8.13 2.28 6.25
C PHE A 23 8.68 3.09 7.44
N PRO A 24 8.13 2.93 8.65
CA PRO A 24 8.48 3.75 9.81
C PRO A 24 9.94 3.55 10.24
N ALA A 25 10.39 2.29 10.28
CA ALA A 25 11.70 1.89 10.77
C ALA A 25 12.70 1.73 9.61
N GLY A 26 12.45 0.77 8.71
CA GLY A 26 13.36 0.38 7.63
C GLY A 26 12.73 -0.71 6.75
N PHE A 27 13.58 -1.55 6.16
CA PHE A 27 13.18 -2.65 5.28
C PHE A 27 13.60 -4.04 5.81
N ALA A 28 13.96 -4.14 7.09
CA ALA A 28 14.40 -5.41 7.67
C ALA A 28 13.20 -6.33 7.91
N LEU A 29 13.49 -7.63 8.05
CA LEU A 29 12.47 -8.60 8.44
C LEU A 29 11.84 -8.20 9.78
N ASN A 30 10.51 -8.29 9.86
CA ASN A 30 9.66 -7.84 10.96
C ASN A 30 9.60 -6.32 11.19
N ASP A 31 10.22 -5.49 10.33
CA ASP A 31 9.95 -4.05 10.36
C ASP A 31 8.48 -3.78 9.98
N PRO A 32 7.83 -2.80 10.61
CA PRO A 32 6.46 -2.45 10.29
C PRO A 32 6.36 -1.78 8.92
N VAL A 33 5.22 -1.97 8.25
CA VAL A 33 4.84 -1.28 7.02
C VAL A 33 3.35 -0.95 7.07
N CYS A 34 2.98 0.21 6.56
CA CYS A 34 1.58 0.57 6.36
C CYS A 34 1.34 1.15 4.98
N ALA A 35 0.14 0.92 4.45
CA ALA A 35 -0.29 1.48 3.19
C ALA A 35 -1.64 2.16 3.37
N PHE A 36 -1.86 3.23 2.60
CA PHE A 36 -3.04 4.07 2.68
C PHE A 36 -3.50 4.37 1.26
N TRP A 37 -4.74 4.06 0.96
CA TRP A 37 -5.37 4.47 -0.29
C TRP A 37 -6.88 4.55 -0.12
N GLN A 38 -7.50 5.16 -1.11
CA GLN A 38 -8.95 5.21 -1.23
C GLN A 38 -9.34 4.46 -2.50
N TRP A 39 -10.39 3.64 -2.44
CA TRP A 39 -10.92 2.95 -3.63
C TRP A 39 -11.70 3.90 -4.53
N THR A 40 -11.75 3.61 -5.83
CA THR A 40 -12.80 4.15 -6.69
C THR A 40 -14.13 3.51 -6.30
N VAL A 41 -14.14 2.18 -6.19
CA VAL A 41 -15.22 1.36 -5.62
C VAL A 41 -14.60 0.13 -4.95
N ASP A 42 -14.97 -0.20 -3.72
CA ASP A 42 -14.47 -1.41 -3.06
C ASP A 42 -15.22 -2.67 -3.51
N GLY A 43 -14.78 -3.85 -3.03
CA GLY A 43 -15.42 -5.13 -3.35
C GLY A 43 -16.86 -5.28 -2.85
N ALA A 44 -17.32 -4.39 -1.96
CA ALA A 44 -18.70 -4.33 -1.48
C ALA A 44 -19.55 -3.28 -2.22
N GLY A 45 -18.98 -2.58 -3.20
CA GLY A 45 -19.67 -1.54 -3.97
C GLY A 45 -19.61 -0.14 -3.35
N ASN A 46 -18.88 0.06 -2.26
CA ASN A 46 -18.75 1.38 -1.63
C ASN A 46 -17.77 2.24 -2.41
N LYS A 47 -18.23 3.42 -2.84
CA LYS A 47 -17.37 4.39 -3.52
C LYS A 47 -16.50 5.14 -2.53
N LYS A 48 -15.25 5.42 -2.92
CA LYS A 48 -14.32 6.21 -2.11
C LYS A 48 -14.09 5.68 -0.69
N ALA A 49 -14.18 4.36 -0.51
CA ALA A 49 -13.85 3.72 0.76
C ALA A 49 -12.34 3.84 1.05
N MET A 50 -12.00 4.33 2.24
CA MET A 50 -10.62 4.41 2.72
C MET A 50 -10.12 3.02 3.14
N THR A 51 -8.84 2.75 2.91
CA THR A 51 -8.19 1.49 3.31
C THR A 51 -6.82 1.77 3.88
N THR A 52 -6.54 1.17 5.05
CA THR A 52 -5.35 1.45 5.87
C THR A 52 -4.72 0.19 6.46
N PRO A 53 -4.28 -0.79 5.64
CA PRO A 53 -3.65 -1.99 6.15
C PRO A 53 -2.36 -1.68 6.88
N LEU A 54 -2.15 -2.43 7.96
CA LEU A 54 -0.92 -2.48 8.74
C LEU A 54 -0.34 -3.88 8.62
N GLY A 55 0.97 -3.97 8.46
CA GLY A 55 1.66 -5.24 8.33
C GLY A 55 3.12 -5.16 8.76
N PHE A 56 3.80 -6.28 8.54
CA PHE A 56 5.22 -6.45 8.79
C PHE A 56 5.88 -7.06 7.57
N ILE A 57 7.14 -6.71 7.32
CA ILE A 57 7.94 -7.34 6.26
C ILE A 57 8.21 -8.79 6.67
N ASN A 58 7.69 -9.74 5.91
CA ASN A 58 7.81 -11.18 6.20
C ASN A 58 8.86 -11.90 5.33
N THR A 59 9.28 -11.28 4.23
CA THR A 59 10.32 -11.78 3.33
C THR A 59 11.03 -10.59 2.70
N VAL A 60 12.35 -10.71 2.54
CA VAL A 60 13.17 -9.74 1.79
C VAL A 60 13.88 -10.51 0.69
N ASP A 61 13.62 -10.14 -0.57
CA ASP A 61 14.40 -10.60 -1.71
C ASP A 61 15.48 -9.57 -2.03
N THR A 62 16.72 -10.04 -2.20
CA THR A 62 17.89 -9.20 -2.50
C THR A 62 18.44 -9.50 -3.89
N SER A 63 17.63 -10.11 -4.76
CA SER A 63 18.01 -10.37 -6.15
C SER A 63 18.61 -9.11 -6.79
N THR A 64 19.89 -9.22 -7.13
CA THR A 64 20.65 -8.20 -7.84
C THR A 64 20.28 -8.35 -9.31
N GLY A 65 19.46 -7.41 -9.79
CA GLY A 65 19.10 -7.32 -11.20
C GLY A 65 20.29 -6.99 -12.09
#